data_AF-A0A0S8DVG3-F1
#
_entry.id   AF-A0A0S8DVG3-F1
#
_cell.length_a   1.000
_cell.length_b   1.000
_cell.length_c   1.000
_cell.angle_alpha   90.00
_cell.angle_beta   90.00
_cell.angle_gamma   90.00
#
_symmetry.space_group_name_H-M   'P 1'
#
loop_
_entity.id
_entity.type
_entity.pdbx_description
1 polymer ?
#
loop_
_entity_poly.entity_id
_entity_poly.type
_entity_poly.pdbx_seq_one_letter_code
_entity_poly.pdbx_strand_id
1 'polypeptide(L)'
;MAKIEAENKALEQKRRAEQERLAALEAKRKAEEEERRKAEEARQRQEEARKRREAEEALKAQMAAEEQQRLADARRAQAMSTIDKYRVLIEAKVRQNWLVPPSAQQGMVCVLSVRLIPSGDVVSVQILESSGDAVFDRSVENAVRKASPLPLPPAELGLYDEFRELRFPFELQRKG
;
A
#
# COMPACT_ATOMS: atom_id res chain seq x y z
N MET A 1 58.98 -62.45 -54.74
CA MET A 1 57.78 -62.91 -54.01
C MET A 1 57.75 -62.35 -52.58
N ALA A 2 58.65 -62.76 -51.68
CA ALA A 2 58.59 -62.39 -50.24
C ALA A 2 58.64 -60.87 -49.90
N LYS A 3 59.33 -60.04 -50.69
CA LYS A 3 59.45 -58.58 -50.43
C LYS A 3 58.14 -57.82 -50.72
N ILE A 4 57.42 -58.22 -51.76
CA ILE A 4 56.11 -57.65 -52.16
C ILE A 4 55.03 -58.01 -51.13
N GLU A 5 55.10 -59.22 -50.57
CA GLU A 5 54.18 -59.68 -49.53
C GLU A 5 54.36 -58.91 -48.21
N ALA A 6 55.61 -58.62 -47.83
CA ALA A 6 55.93 -57.81 -46.66
C ALA A 6 55.48 -56.35 -46.80
N GLU A 7 55.66 -55.74 -47.99
CA GLU A 7 55.18 -54.38 -48.27
C GLU A 7 53.65 -54.27 -48.30
N ASN A 8 52.96 -55.25 -48.89
CA ASN A 8 51.49 -55.30 -48.87
C ASN A 8 50.94 -55.43 -47.45
N LYS A 9 51.58 -56.27 -46.61
CA LYS A 9 51.18 -56.46 -45.21
C LYS A 9 51.40 -55.21 -44.36
N ALA A 10 52.49 -54.48 -44.60
CA ALA A 10 52.77 -53.21 -43.93
C ALA A 10 51.81 -52.09 -44.36
N LEU A 11 51.44 -52.02 -45.64
CA LEU A 11 50.46 -51.06 -46.15
C LEU A 11 49.06 -51.33 -45.60
N GLU A 12 48.67 -52.60 -45.50
CA GLU A 12 47.39 -53.00 -44.94
C GLU A 12 47.31 -52.69 -43.43
N GLN A 13 48.38 -52.92 -42.68
CA GLN A 13 48.45 -52.51 -41.27
C GLN A 13 48.36 -51.00 -41.09
N LYS A 14 49.02 -50.21 -41.96
CA LYS A 14 48.89 -48.73 -41.93
C LYS A 14 47.46 -48.28 -42.23
N ARG A 15 46.79 -48.87 -43.23
CA ARG A 15 45.39 -48.56 -43.55
C ARG A 15 44.43 -48.90 -42.41
N ARG A 16 44.63 -50.05 -41.75
CA ARG A 16 43.81 -50.46 -40.60
C ARG A 16 44.03 -49.50 -39.42
N ALA A 17 45.29 -49.17 -39.10
CA ALA A 17 45.60 -48.23 -38.03
C ALA A 17 45.07 -46.80 -38.31
N GLU A 18 45.09 -46.35 -39.56
CA GLU A 18 44.53 -45.06 -39.97
C GLU A 18 42.99 -45.06 -39.90
N GLN A 19 42.33 -46.14 -40.35
CA GLN A 19 40.88 -46.30 -40.22
C GLN A 19 40.44 -46.35 -38.75
N GLU A 20 41.15 -47.08 -37.90
CA GLU A 20 40.87 -47.13 -36.45
C GLU A 20 41.06 -45.75 -35.81
N ARG A 21 42.09 -45.00 -36.20
CA ARG A 21 42.33 -43.64 -35.69
C ARG A 21 41.25 -42.67 -36.13
N LEU A 22 40.79 -42.74 -37.38
CA LEU A 22 39.69 -41.93 -37.89
C LEU A 22 38.36 -42.29 -37.20
N ALA A 23 38.07 -43.58 -37.02
CA ALA A 23 36.89 -44.04 -36.31
C ALA A 23 36.90 -43.59 -34.83
N ALA A 24 38.05 -43.67 -34.16
CA ALA A 24 38.21 -43.20 -32.78
C ALA A 24 38.03 -41.68 -32.66
N LEU A 25 38.55 -40.90 -33.62
CA LEU A 25 38.36 -39.44 -33.66
C LEU A 25 36.89 -39.07 -33.92
N GLU A 26 36.20 -39.76 -34.82
CA GLU A 26 34.79 -39.51 -35.11
C GLU A 26 33.89 -39.89 -33.93
N ALA A 27 34.16 -41.03 -33.27
CA ALA A 27 33.47 -41.44 -32.06
C ALA A 27 33.67 -40.42 -30.92
N LYS A 28 34.89 -39.93 -30.73
CA LYS A 28 35.20 -38.89 -29.74
C LYS A 28 34.47 -37.57 -30.05
N ARG A 29 34.42 -37.17 -31.33
CA ARG A 29 33.71 -35.95 -31.75
C ARG A 29 32.20 -36.05 -31.53
N LYS A 30 31.58 -37.20 -31.85
CA LYS A 30 30.15 -37.45 -31.61
C LYS A 30 29.83 -37.44 -30.11
N ALA A 31 30.68 -38.05 -29.28
CA ALA A 31 30.50 -38.05 -27.83
C ALA A 31 30.61 -36.62 -27.24
N GLU A 32 31.58 -35.83 -27.69
CA GLU A 32 31.75 -34.44 -27.22
C GLU A 32 30.59 -33.53 -27.66
N GLU A 33 30.07 -33.72 -28.87
CA GLU A 33 28.90 -32.98 -29.38
C GLU A 33 27.62 -33.34 -28.61
N GLU A 34 27.41 -34.62 -28.31
CA GLU A 34 26.25 -35.07 -27.52
C GLU A 34 26.31 -34.54 -26.08
N GLU A 35 27.48 -34.57 -25.44
CA GLU A 35 27.69 -33.99 -24.11
C GLU A 35 27.47 -32.47 -24.11
N ARG A 36 27.98 -31.75 -25.12
CA ARG A 36 27.71 -30.31 -25.28
C ARG A 36 26.22 -30.02 -25.43
N ARG A 37 25.50 -30.80 -26.23
CA ARG A 37 24.04 -30.63 -26.42
C ARG A 37 23.27 -30.87 -25.12
N LYS A 38 23.61 -31.94 -24.39
CA LYS A 38 22.98 -32.24 -23.08
C LYS A 38 23.28 -31.15 -22.05
N ALA A 39 24.51 -30.64 -22.01
CA ALA A 39 24.90 -29.56 -21.11
C ALA A 39 24.17 -28.25 -21.42
N GLU A 40 24.02 -27.91 -22.70
CA GLU A 40 23.28 -26.72 -23.13
C GLU A 40 21.78 -26.83 -22.83
N GLU A 41 21.16 -27.97 -23.10
CA GLU A 41 19.76 -28.22 -22.77
C GLU A 41 19.50 -28.18 -21.25
N ALA A 42 20.41 -28.75 -20.46
CA ALA A 42 20.34 -28.67 -19.00
C ALA A 42 20.46 -27.23 -18.49
N ARG A 43 21.37 -26.42 -19.07
CA ARG A 43 21.49 -24.99 -18.75
C ARG A 43 20.24 -24.21 -19.11
N GLN A 44 19.67 -24.43 -20.30
CA GLN A 44 18.44 -23.78 -20.74
C GLN A 44 17.26 -24.11 -19.82
N ARG A 45 17.08 -25.39 -19.46
CA ARG A 45 16.02 -25.81 -18.52
C ARG A 45 16.21 -25.19 -17.12
N GLN A 46 17.44 -25.10 -16.63
CA GLN A 46 17.73 -24.44 -15.35
C GLN A 46 17.43 -22.94 -15.40
N GLU A 47 17.81 -22.27 -16.48
CA GLU A 47 17.54 -20.84 -16.65
C GLU A 47 16.04 -20.56 -16.78
N GLU A 48 15.29 -21.37 -17.54
CA GLU A 48 13.85 -21.23 -17.65
C GLU A 48 13.17 -21.48 -16.28
N ALA A 49 13.58 -22.52 -15.57
CA ALA A 49 13.06 -22.79 -14.23
C ALA A 49 13.37 -21.64 -13.25
N ARG A 50 14.57 -21.04 -13.35
CA ARG A 50 14.92 -19.86 -12.55
C ARG A 50 14.04 -18.66 -12.90
N LYS A 51 13.90 -18.34 -14.20
CA LYS A 51 13.05 -17.23 -14.66
C LYS A 51 11.59 -17.42 -14.26
N ARG A 52 11.06 -18.64 -14.34
CA ARG A 52 9.68 -18.95 -13.89
C ARG A 52 9.53 -18.72 -12.39
N ARG A 53 10.49 -19.18 -11.57
CA ARG A 53 10.48 -18.95 -10.11
C ARG A 53 10.56 -17.46 -9.78
N GLU A 54 11.50 -16.75 -10.40
CA GLU A 54 11.65 -15.29 -10.22
C GLU A 54 10.37 -14.54 -10.60
N ALA A 55 9.71 -14.92 -11.70
CA ALA A 55 8.44 -14.33 -12.11
C ALA A 55 7.28 -14.65 -11.14
N GLU A 56 7.21 -15.88 -10.64
CA GLU A 56 6.21 -16.30 -9.64
C GLU A 56 6.41 -15.56 -8.30
N GLU A 57 7.64 -15.45 -7.84
CA GLU A 57 7.99 -14.70 -6.63
C GLU A 57 7.68 -13.21 -6.78
N ALA A 58 8.00 -12.61 -7.93
CA ALA A 58 7.68 -11.22 -8.22
C ALA A 58 6.16 -10.98 -8.26
N LEU A 59 5.39 -11.89 -8.87
CA LEU A 59 3.92 -11.81 -8.89
C LEU A 59 3.35 -11.94 -7.47
N LYS A 60 3.86 -12.88 -6.68
CA LYS A 60 3.44 -13.08 -5.29
C LYS A 60 3.73 -11.86 -4.43
N ALA A 61 4.91 -11.25 -4.60
CA ALA A 61 5.28 -10.01 -3.91
C ALA A 61 4.35 -8.84 -4.30
N GLN A 62 4.02 -8.70 -5.59
CA GLN A 62 3.08 -7.67 -6.05
C GLN A 62 1.68 -7.87 -5.46
N MET A 63 1.14 -9.09 -5.48
CA MET A 63 -0.18 -9.36 -4.90
C MET A 63 -0.20 -9.09 -3.38
N ALA A 64 0.87 -9.46 -2.66
CA ALA A 64 0.97 -9.19 -1.22
C ALA A 64 1.02 -7.67 -0.93
N ALA A 65 1.76 -6.91 -1.74
CA ALA A 65 1.82 -5.46 -1.62
C ALA A 65 0.46 -4.80 -1.95
N GLU A 66 -0.24 -5.26 -2.99
CA GLU A 66 -1.56 -4.76 -3.35
C GLU A 66 -2.59 -5.03 -2.24
N GLU A 67 -2.60 -6.24 -1.68
CA GLU A 67 -3.52 -6.59 -0.58
C GLU A 67 -3.21 -5.77 0.68
N GLN A 68 -1.93 -5.57 1.01
CA GLN A 68 -1.54 -4.71 2.12
C GLN A 68 -2.00 -3.25 1.91
N GLN A 69 -1.87 -2.73 0.69
CA GLN A 69 -2.34 -1.40 0.34
C GLN A 69 -3.87 -1.32 0.46
N ARG A 70 -4.60 -2.29 -0.09
CA ARG A 70 -6.06 -2.36 -0.01
C ARG A 70 -6.55 -2.37 1.44
N LEU A 71 -5.91 -3.15 2.31
CA LEU A 71 -6.21 -3.19 3.74
C LEU A 71 -5.91 -1.86 4.43
N ALA A 72 -4.82 -1.18 4.06
CA ALA A 72 -4.50 0.14 4.59
C ALA A 72 -5.53 1.19 4.15
N ASP A 73 -5.95 1.17 2.89
CA ASP A 73 -6.95 2.08 2.33
C ASP A 73 -8.32 1.84 2.97
N ALA A 74 -8.72 0.58 3.16
CA ALA A 74 -9.95 0.24 3.87
C ALA A 74 -9.96 0.77 5.32
N ARG A 75 -8.84 0.62 6.05
CA ARG A 75 -8.70 1.18 7.41
C ARG A 75 -8.80 2.70 7.41
N ARG A 76 -8.16 3.37 6.44
CA ARG A 76 -8.26 4.84 6.29
C ARG A 76 -9.68 5.28 6.01
N ALA A 77 -10.39 4.61 5.10
CA ALA A 77 -11.78 4.91 4.79
C ALA A 77 -12.69 4.73 6.03
N GLN A 78 -12.49 3.67 6.80
CA GLN A 78 -13.22 3.44 8.05
C GLN A 78 -12.92 4.51 9.11
N ALA A 79 -11.65 4.93 9.25
CA ALA A 79 -11.25 6.02 10.13
C ALA A 79 -11.94 7.33 9.73
N MET A 80 -11.90 7.70 8.44
CA MET A 80 -12.56 8.90 7.92
C MET A 80 -14.07 8.89 8.17
N SER A 81 -14.75 7.77 7.88
CA SER A 81 -16.18 7.63 8.15
C SER A 81 -16.51 7.79 9.64
N THR A 82 -15.65 7.25 10.51
CA THR A 82 -15.79 7.42 11.97
C THR A 82 -15.59 8.89 12.35
N ILE A 83 -14.58 9.55 11.80
CA ILE A 83 -14.30 10.97 12.06
C ILE A 83 -15.51 11.82 11.69
N ASP A 84 -16.06 11.64 10.49
CA ASP A 84 -17.21 12.39 10.00
C ASP A 84 -18.46 12.15 10.85
N LYS A 85 -18.71 10.89 11.25
CA LYS A 85 -19.78 10.55 12.19
C LYS A 85 -19.67 11.36 13.49
N TYR A 86 -18.47 11.39 14.09
CA TYR A 86 -18.28 12.11 15.35
C TYR A 86 -18.34 13.63 15.19
N ARG A 87 -17.90 14.19 14.05
CA ARG A 87 -18.10 15.61 13.74
C ARG A 87 -19.59 15.98 13.73
N VAL A 88 -20.44 15.17 13.12
CA VAL A 88 -21.90 15.37 13.13
C VAL A 88 -22.47 15.25 14.54
N LEU A 89 -22.03 14.27 15.33
CA LEU A 89 -22.47 14.12 16.73
C LEU A 89 -22.07 15.31 17.61
N ILE A 90 -20.85 15.83 17.41
CA ILE A 90 -20.36 17.04 18.08
C ILE A 90 -21.24 18.23 17.71
N GLU A 91 -21.45 18.45 16.41
CA GLU A 91 -22.28 19.55 15.93
C GLU A 91 -23.69 19.47 16.49
N ALA A 92 -24.32 18.29 16.47
CA ALA A 92 -25.63 18.06 17.04
C ALA A 92 -25.66 18.39 18.55
N LYS A 93 -24.65 17.95 19.31
CA LYS A 93 -24.57 18.25 20.75
C LYS A 93 -24.41 19.74 21.03
N VAL A 94 -23.59 20.44 20.25
CA VAL A 94 -23.45 21.91 20.35
C VAL A 94 -24.77 22.59 20.04
N ARG A 95 -25.45 22.21 18.95
CA ARG A 95 -26.74 22.76 18.55
C ARG A 95 -27.83 22.54 19.60
N GLN A 96 -27.87 21.39 20.25
CA GLN A 96 -28.80 21.12 21.36
C GLN A 96 -28.61 22.06 22.55
N ASN A 97 -27.39 22.55 22.77
CA ASN A 97 -27.05 23.47 23.85
C ASN A 97 -27.06 24.94 23.42
N TRP A 98 -27.33 25.22 22.15
CA TRP A 98 -27.27 26.57 21.60
C TRP A 98 -28.58 27.34 21.83
N LEU A 99 -28.44 28.50 22.46
CA LEU A 99 -29.53 29.45 22.66
C LEU A 99 -29.48 30.49 21.54
N VAL A 100 -30.38 30.35 20.56
CA VAL A 100 -30.43 31.24 19.39
C VAL A 100 -30.67 32.69 19.85
N PRO A 101 -29.71 33.61 19.63
CA PRO A 101 -29.90 35.00 20.02
C PRO A 101 -30.87 35.71 19.06
N PRO A 102 -31.57 36.78 19.50
CA PRO A 102 -32.47 37.53 18.63
C PRO A 102 -31.79 38.19 17.42
N SER A 103 -30.48 38.46 17.51
CA SER A 103 -29.67 39.01 16.41
C SER A 103 -29.28 37.96 15.36
N ALA A 104 -29.55 36.67 15.59
CA ALA A 104 -29.15 35.61 14.67
C ALA A 104 -29.92 35.69 13.34
N GLN A 105 -29.18 35.82 12.25
CA GLN A 105 -29.71 35.85 10.89
C GLN A 105 -29.17 34.67 10.07
N GLN A 106 -29.91 34.31 9.02
CA GLN A 106 -29.49 33.28 8.07
C GLN A 106 -28.18 33.68 7.39
N GLY A 107 -27.29 32.71 7.17
CA GLY A 107 -25.98 32.94 6.56
C GLY A 107 -24.92 33.51 7.50
N MET A 108 -25.23 33.75 8.78
CA MET A 108 -24.20 34.04 9.79
C MET A 108 -23.37 32.79 10.08
N VAL A 109 -22.04 32.94 9.97
CA VAL A 109 -21.08 31.87 10.24
C VAL A 109 -20.05 32.37 11.25
N CYS A 110 -19.88 31.65 12.35
CA CYS A 110 -18.81 31.87 13.32
C CYS A 110 -17.88 30.65 13.28
N VAL A 111 -16.58 30.86 13.10
CA VAL A 111 -15.59 29.76 13.09
C VAL A 111 -14.83 29.76 14.40
N LEU A 112 -14.82 28.62 15.08
CA LEU A 112 -14.15 28.45 16.37
C LEU A 112 -13.01 27.43 16.28
N SER A 113 -11.93 27.64 17.05
CA SER A 113 -10.99 26.59 17.46
C SER A 113 -11.42 26.06 18.81
N VAL A 114 -11.66 24.75 18.89
CA VAL A 114 -12.10 24.06 20.12
C VAL A 114 -11.06 23.03 20.49
N ARG A 115 -10.48 23.16 21.69
CA ARG A 115 -9.49 22.20 22.21
C ARG A 115 -10.15 21.24 23.19
N LEU A 116 -9.92 19.96 22.96
CA LEU A 116 -10.44 18.86 23.78
C LEU A 116 -9.30 18.14 24.50
N ILE A 117 -9.64 17.49 25.61
CA ILE A 117 -8.81 16.48 26.26
C ILE A 117 -9.40 15.07 26.01
N PRO A 118 -8.69 13.96 26.30
CA PRO A 118 -9.15 12.61 25.95
C PRO A 118 -10.50 12.19 26.56
N SER A 119 -10.94 12.84 27.64
CA SER A 119 -12.28 12.64 28.23
C SER A 119 -13.41 13.27 27.41
N GLY A 120 -13.09 14.06 26.38
CA GLY A 120 -14.03 14.86 25.60
C GLY A 120 -14.30 16.24 26.21
N ASP A 121 -13.72 16.58 27.36
CA ASP A 121 -13.93 17.88 27.98
C ASP A 121 -13.33 19.02 27.15
N VAL A 122 -14.09 20.11 27.04
CA VAL A 122 -13.68 21.31 26.34
C VAL A 122 -12.79 22.14 27.26
N VAL A 123 -11.51 22.28 26.91
CA VAL A 123 -10.54 23.05 27.72
C VAL A 123 -10.26 24.44 27.16
N SER A 124 -10.53 24.67 25.87
CA SER A 124 -10.38 25.98 25.24
C SER A 124 -11.38 26.16 24.10
N VAL A 125 -11.90 27.36 23.96
CA VAL A 125 -12.69 27.81 22.81
C VAL A 125 -12.18 29.18 22.41
N GLN A 126 -11.84 29.34 21.13
CA GLN A 126 -11.36 30.61 20.56
C GLN A 126 -12.13 30.89 19.27
N ILE A 127 -12.56 32.13 19.07
CA ILE A 127 -13.16 32.55 17.81
C ILE A 127 -12.02 32.83 16.83
N LEU A 128 -11.97 32.07 15.73
CA LEU A 128 -11.01 32.26 14.63
C LEU A 128 -11.54 33.29 13.64
N GLU A 129 -12.82 33.20 13.30
CA GLU A 129 -13.50 34.11 12.37
C GLU A 129 -14.87 34.48 12.95
N SER A 130 -15.09 35.78 13.14
CA SER A 130 -16.35 36.33 13.65
C SER A 130 -17.43 36.30 12.58
N SER A 131 -18.69 36.10 13.00
CA SER A 131 -19.85 36.25 12.13
C SER A 131 -20.19 37.70 11.76
N GLY A 132 -19.48 38.67 12.35
CA GLY A 132 -19.82 40.09 12.28
C GLY A 132 -20.78 40.55 13.38
N ASP A 133 -21.34 39.63 14.18
CA ASP A 133 -22.19 39.93 15.33
C ASP A 133 -21.64 39.29 16.62
N ALA A 134 -21.19 40.14 17.55
CA ALA A 134 -20.58 39.67 18.80
C ALA A 134 -21.56 38.98 19.77
N VAL A 135 -22.88 39.15 19.59
CA VAL A 135 -23.89 38.45 20.41
C VAL A 135 -24.08 37.02 19.88
N PHE A 136 -24.10 36.85 18.55
CA PHE A 136 -24.08 35.57 17.88
C PHE A 136 -22.83 34.77 18.27
N ASP A 137 -21.64 35.35 18.07
CA ASP A 137 -20.37 34.66 18.34
C ASP A 137 -20.26 34.18 19.79
N ARG A 138 -20.61 35.04 20.76
CA ARG A 138 -20.64 34.67 22.19
C ARG A 138 -21.68 33.60 22.49
N SER A 139 -22.83 33.62 21.81
CA SER A 139 -23.83 32.56 21.98
C SER A 139 -23.30 31.20 21.50
N VAL A 140 -22.60 31.17 20.36
CA VAL A 140 -21.98 29.95 19.83
C VAL A 140 -20.86 29.46 20.76
N GLU A 141 -19.97 30.34 21.21
CA GLU A 141 -18.91 29.98 22.17
C GLU A 141 -19.52 29.33 23.44
N ASN A 142 -20.56 29.94 23.99
CA ASN A 142 -21.26 29.41 25.16
C ASN A 142 -21.90 28.04 24.89
N ALA A 143 -22.45 27.81 23.71
CA ALA A 143 -23.01 26.52 23.33
C ALA A 143 -21.95 25.42 23.30
N VAL A 144 -20.78 25.71 22.73
CA VAL A 144 -19.65 24.77 22.71
C VAL A 144 -19.20 24.42 24.12
N ARG A 145 -19.02 25.43 24.99
CA ARG A 145 -18.63 25.20 26.39
C ARG A 145 -19.67 24.37 27.15
N LYS A 146 -20.97 24.65 26.96
CA LYS A 146 -22.07 23.90 27.60
C LYS A 146 -22.22 22.47 27.08
N ALA A 147 -21.80 22.21 25.85
CA ALA A 147 -21.84 20.88 25.26
C ALA A 147 -20.76 19.93 25.83
N SER A 148 -19.81 20.44 26.63
CA SER A 148 -18.80 19.62 27.30
C SER A 148 -19.44 18.57 28.23
N PRO A 149 -18.95 17.32 28.24
CA PRO A 149 -17.92 16.75 27.36
C PRO A 149 -18.46 16.45 25.96
N LEU A 150 -17.71 16.75 24.90
CA LEU A 150 -18.08 16.40 23.53
C LEU A 150 -17.91 14.90 23.24
N PRO A 151 -18.76 14.30 22.39
CA PRO A 151 -18.62 12.89 22.04
C PRO A 151 -17.35 12.67 21.23
N LEU A 152 -16.55 11.68 21.64
CA LEU A 152 -15.33 11.26 20.96
C LEU A 152 -15.41 9.78 20.56
N PRO A 153 -14.68 9.37 19.51
CA PRO A 153 -14.55 7.96 19.17
C PRO A 153 -13.92 7.16 20.33
N PRO A 154 -14.22 5.85 20.44
CA PRO A 154 -13.57 4.97 21.41
C PRO A 154 -12.04 5.06 21.30
N ALA A 155 -11.36 5.05 22.45
CA ALA A 155 -9.91 5.28 22.53
C ALA A 155 -9.11 4.22 21.76
N GLU A 156 -9.65 3.01 21.63
CA GLU A 156 -9.07 1.87 20.91
C GLU A 156 -8.86 2.16 19.41
N LEU A 157 -9.61 3.12 18.85
CA LEU A 157 -9.45 3.53 17.45
C LEU A 157 -8.26 4.47 17.24
N GLY A 158 -7.68 5.04 18.31
CA GLY A 158 -6.52 5.93 18.22
C GLY A 158 -6.79 7.24 17.47
N LEU A 159 -8.06 7.63 17.31
CA LEU A 159 -8.46 8.80 16.51
C LEU A 159 -8.46 10.11 17.28
N TYR A 160 -8.12 10.12 18.57
CA TYR A 160 -8.20 11.31 19.43
C TYR A 160 -7.42 12.51 18.87
N ASP A 161 -6.28 12.29 18.22
CA ASP A 161 -5.46 13.38 17.69
C ASP A 161 -6.19 14.20 16.62
N GLU A 162 -7.11 13.60 15.87
CA GLU A 162 -7.98 14.28 14.90
C GLU A 162 -9.03 15.19 15.56
N PHE A 163 -9.26 15.03 16.87
CA PHE A 163 -10.24 15.78 17.67
C PHE A 163 -9.62 16.67 18.75
N ARG A 164 -8.30 16.58 18.97
CA ARG A 164 -7.59 17.38 19.99
C ARG A 164 -7.84 18.87 19.81
N GLU A 165 -7.83 19.34 18.57
CA GLU A 165 -8.11 20.71 18.20
C GLU A 165 -9.00 20.74 16.95
N LEU A 166 -10.24 21.17 17.12
CA LEU A 166 -11.26 21.19 16.08
C LEU A 166 -11.45 22.61 15.54
N ARG A 167 -11.32 22.78 14.22
CA ARG A 167 -11.90 23.94 13.54
C ARG A 167 -13.39 23.68 13.32
N PHE A 168 -14.22 24.45 13.98
CA PHE A 168 -15.67 24.26 14.05
C PHE A 168 -16.40 25.47 13.44
N PRO A 169 -16.74 25.43 12.14
CA PRO A 169 -17.61 26.43 11.54
C PRO A 169 -19.05 26.19 11.98
N PHE A 170 -19.67 27.19 12.61
CA PHE A 170 -21.03 27.13 13.08
C PHE A 170 -21.91 28.11 12.31
N GLU A 171 -22.88 27.57 11.58
CA GLU A 171 -23.86 28.32 10.80
C GLU A 171 -25.28 28.12 11.35
N LEU A 172 -26.08 29.18 11.33
CA LEU A 172 -27.53 29.09 11.54
C LEU A 172 -28.17 28.39 10.33
N GLN A 173 -28.49 27.10 10.49
CA GLN A 173 -29.21 26.32 9.47
C GLN A 173 -30.65 26.83 9.31
N ARG A 174 -31.16 26.85 8.07
CA ARG A 174 -32.58 27.09 7.78
C ARG A 174 -33.42 25.92 8.31
N LYS A 175 -34.42 26.19 9.15
CA LYS A 175 -35.52 25.22 9.32
C LYS A 175 -36.29 25.21 7.99
N GLY A 176 -36.22 24.10 7.28
CA GLY A 176 -37.05 23.83 6.09
C GLY A 176 -38.53 23.86 6.44
#